data_AF-A0A5J5TKK9-F1
#
_entry.id   AF-A0A5J5TKK9-F1
#
_cell.length_a   1.000
_cell.length_b   1.000
_cell.length_c   1.000
_cell.angle_alpha   90.00
_cell.angle_beta   90.00
_cell.angle_gamma   90.00
#
_symmetry.space_group_name_H-M   'P 1'
#
loop_
_entity.id
_entity.type
_entity.pdbx_description
1 polymer ?
#
loop_
_entity_poly.entity_id
_entity_poly.type
_entity_poly.pdbx_seq_one_letter_code
_entity_poly.pdbx_strand_id
1 'polypeptide(L)'
;MDESKGPSHYVRLTKEKEPLEEINPGELNQPVQVPQLVVHRCLECGQPLPESYEPPADEDWTTGVFGCFEDTESCVTGLFCPCLLFGQNVETLRDDITRNDACFCHALCVEGGMVIAATTLFFHGIDPQTSFLIGETLVFAWWLCGIYNGLFRQSLQKKYHLKNSPCHPCLVHCCLHWCALCQEHRELKNHLSDNVDMQMTLLKPPPVQVMTSDGQKQEEPAPALPPSTVPDGNDEQPKLEKTPI
;
A
#
# COMPACT_ATOMS: atom_id res chain seq x y z
N MET A 1 -22.83 27.58 -3.96
CA MET A 1 -22.26 28.93 -3.77
C MET A 1 -23.27 29.69 -2.93
N ASP A 2 -22.98 30.16 -1.72
CA ASP A 2 -21.72 30.74 -1.22
C ASP A 2 -21.67 30.70 0.32
N GLU A 3 -20.47 30.84 0.88
CA GLU A 3 -20.12 30.90 2.30
C GLU A 3 -20.78 32.08 3.05
N SER A 4 -21.01 31.94 4.36
CA SER A 4 -21.03 33.12 5.24
C SER A 4 -20.68 32.80 6.70
N LYS A 5 -19.54 33.35 7.12
CA LYS A 5 -19.02 33.49 8.49
C LYS A 5 -20.12 33.93 9.47
N GLY A 6 -20.34 33.17 10.54
CA GLY A 6 -21.00 33.68 11.74
C GLY A 6 -20.00 34.44 12.60
N PRO A 7 -20.18 35.75 12.88
CA PRO A 7 -19.28 36.48 13.76
C PRO A 7 -19.51 36.06 15.21
N SER A 8 -18.45 35.71 15.94
CA SER A 8 -18.52 35.62 17.40
C SER A 8 -18.78 37.03 17.96
N HIS A 9 -20.03 37.31 18.28
CA HIS A 9 -20.45 38.61 18.79
C HIS A 9 -20.13 38.71 20.29
N TYR A 10 -18.96 39.26 20.62
CA TYR A 10 -18.62 39.56 22.02
C TYR A 10 -19.30 40.84 22.46
N VAL A 11 -20.24 40.71 23.41
CA VAL A 11 -20.91 41.86 24.05
C VAL A 11 -19.97 42.45 25.10
N ARG A 12 -19.52 43.69 24.89
CA ARG A 12 -18.82 44.46 25.93
C ARG A 12 -19.83 44.93 26.97
N LEU A 13 -19.64 44.52 28.23
CA LEU A 13 -20.46 44.96 29.36
C LEU A 13 -20.02 46.37 29.78
N THR A 14 -20.73 47.39 29.31
CA THR A 14 -20.67 48.74 29.88
C THR A 14 -21.60 48.81 31.09
N LYS A 15 -21.15 49.50 32.15
CA LYS A 15 -21.74 49.53 33.50
C LYS A 15 -23.12 50.21 33.62
N GLU A 16 -23.74 50.52 32.50
CA GLU A 16 -25.02 51.24 32.41
C GLU A 16 -25.95 50.48 31.46
N LYS A 17 -26.58 49.43 31.98
CA LYS A 17 -27.84 48.90 31.44
C LYS A 17 -28.74 48.60 32.62
N GLU A 18 -29.89 49.28 32.66
CA GLU A 18 -31.00 49.00 33.56
C GLU A 18 -31.46 47.53 33.43
N PRO A 19 -32.01 46.93 34.50
CA PRO A 19 -32.24 45.50 34.58
C PRO A 19 -33.47 45.10 33.76
N LEU A 20 -33.26 44.72 32.50
CA LEU A 20 -34.26 44.03 31.70
C LEU A 20 -33.75 42.63 31.37
N GLU A 21 -33.86 41.75 32.36
CA GLU A 21 -34.36 40.38 32.26
C GLU A 21 -34.13 39.71 33.63
N GLU A 22 -35.23 39.27 34.25
CA GLU A 22 -35.21 38.53 35.50
C GLU A 22 -34.61 37.15 35.22
N ILE A 23 -33.31 36.98 35.47
CA ILE A 23 -32.66 35.67 35.39
C ILE A 23 -33.18 34.83 36.56
N ASN A 24 -34.12 33.92 36.30
CA ASN A 24 -34.62 32.99 37.31
C ASN A 24 -33.47 32.06 37.76
N PRO A 25 -33.14 32.01 39.07
CA PRO A 25 -32.05 31.17 39.57
C PRO A 25 -32.42 29.68 39.44
N GLY A 26 -31.98 29.08 38.33
CA GLY A 26 -32.23 27.66 38.02
C GLY A 26 -32.07 27.33 36.54
N GLU A 27 -32.34 28.28 35.64
CA GLU A 27 -32.26 28.01 34.19
C GLU A 27 -30.82 27.87 33.68
N LEU A 28 -29.84 28.51 34.34
CA LEU A 28 -28.42 28.39 33.98
C LEU A 28 -27.80 27.03 34.35
N ASN A 29 -28.48 26.23 35.18
CA ASN A 29 -28.07 24.86 35.53
C ASN A 29 -28.81 23.80 34.69
N GLN A 30 -29.46 24.19 33.59
CA GLN A 30 -30.00 23.19 32.67
C GLN A 30 -28.84 22.49 31.93
N PRO A 31 -28.82 21.14 31.89
CA PRO A 31 -27.81 20.42 31.15
C PRO A 31 -27.95 20.73 29.66
N VAL A 32 -26.92 21.34 29.09
CA VAL A 32 -26.81 21.56 27.64
C VAL A 32 -26.93 20.21 26.95
N GLN A 33 -27.98 20.04 26.14
CA GLN A 33 -28.07 18.88 25.24
C GLN A 33 -27.04 19.05 24.13
N VAL A 34 -25.84 18.52 24.35
CA VAL A 34 -24.84 18.40 23.30
C VAL A 34 -25.34 17.33 22.33
N PRO A 35 -25.58 17.66 21.04
CA PRO A 35 -25.86 16.63 20.05
C PRO A 35 -24.77 15.59 20.13
N GLN A 36 -25.15 14.32 20.24
CA GLN A 36 -24.17 13.25 20.32
C GLN A 36 -23.45 13.18 18.96
N LEU A 37 -22.36 13.93 18.80
CA LEU A 37 -21.49 13.77 17.65
C LEU A 37 -21.02 12.32 17.67
N VAL A 38 -21.22 11.62 16.57
CA VAL A 38 -20.57 10.33 16.31
C VAL A 38 -19.09 10.63 16.13
N VAL A 39 -18.37 10.77 17.24
CA VAL A 39 -16.93 11.02 17.23
C VAL A 39 -16.27 9.71 16.86
N HIS A 40 -15.80 9.59 15.62
CA HIS A 40 -14.90 8.52 15.24
C HIS A 40 -13.65 8.58 16.11
N ARG A 41 -13.21 7.42 16.61
CA ARG A 41 -12.06 7.30 17.48
C ARG A 41 -11.03 6.41 16.81
N CYS A 42 -9.76 6.74 16.99
CA CYS A 42 -8.67 5.88 16.57
C CYS A 42 -8.79 4.51 17.29
N LEU A 43 -8.67 3.42 16.54
CA LEU A 43 -8.77 2.05 17.09
C LEU A 43 -7.55 1.68 17.95
N GLU A 44 -6.41 2.33 17.75
CA GLU A 44 -5.19 2.05 18.52
C GLU A 44 -5.09 2.90 19.78
N CYS A 45 -5.28 4.23 19.67
CA CYS A 45 -5.07 5.16 20.78
C CYS A 45 -6.35 5.75 21.39
N GLY A 46 -7.54 5.48 20.81
CA GLY A 46 -8.83 5.94 21.34
C GLY A 46 -9.11 7.45 21.21
N GLN A 47 -8.18 8.20 20.60
CA GLN A 47 -8.31 9.63 20.41
C GLN A 47 -9.43 9.98 19.43
N PRO A 48 -10.17 11.09 19.67
CA PRO A 48 -11.18 11.56 18.73
C PRO A 48 -10.49 11.98 17.42
N LEU A 49 -10.96 11.42 16.32
CA LEU A 49 -10.48 11.74 14.97
C LEU A 49 -11.17 13.03 14.49
N PRO A 50 -10.46 13.90 13.75
CA PRO A 50 -11.07 15.05 13.08
C PRO A 50 -12.25 14.62 12.18
N GLU A 51 -13.25 15.48 11.98
CA GLU A 51 -14.35 15.20 11.05
C GLU A 51 -13.88 15.09 9.59
N SER A 52 -12.72 15.69 9.27
CA SER A 52 -12.04 15.57 7.98
C SER A 52 -11.13 14.34 7.88
N TYR A 53 -11.10 13.47 8.89
CA TYR A 53 -10.30 12.24 8.83
C TYR A 53 -11.02 11.21 7.96
N GLU A 54 -10.51 11.03 6.76
CA GLU A 54 -10.76 9.82 6.00
C GLU A 54 -9.76 8.74 6.45
N PRO A 55 -10.23 7.52 6.77
CA PRO A 55 -9.33 6.41 7.02
C PRO A 55 -8.46 6.26 5.76
N PRO A 56 -7.15 6.02 5.90
CA PRO A 56 -6.21 6.15 4.80
C PRO A 56 -6.36 4.96 3.84
N ALA A 57 -7.47 4.88 3.13
CA ALA A 57 -7.83 3.87 2.14
C ALA A 57 -8.34 4.57 0.87
N ASP A 58 -7.70 5.69 0.55
CA ASP A 58 -8.17 6.64 -0.47
C ASP A 58 -7.37 6.52 -1.78
N GLU A 59 -6.22 5.84 -1.76
CA GLU A 59 -5.42 5.62 -2.97
C GLU A 59 -6.08 4.54 -3.83
N ASP A 60 -6.38 4.87 -5.10
CA ASP A 60 -6.88 3.88 -6.05
C ASP A 60 -5.77 2.86 -6.39
N TRP A 61 -6.17 1.63 -6.71
CA TRP A 61 -5.23 0.61 -7.19
C TRP A 61 -4.55 1.11 -8.47
N THR A 62 -3.21 1.06 -8.51
CA THR A 62 -2.46 1.39 -9.73
C THR A 62 -2.59 0.29 -10.78
N THR A 63 -2.89 -0.94 -10.32
CA THR A 63 -3.01 -2.12 -11.17
C THR A 63 -4.45 -2.65 -11.26
N GLY A 64 -4.87 -2.98 -12.48
CA GLY A 64 -6.18 -3.59 -12.74
C GLY A 64 -6.21 -5.08 -12.41
N VAL A 65 -7.32 -5.56 -11.83
CA VAL A 65 -7.52 -6.99 -11.52
C VAL A 65 -7.44 -7.88 -12.77
N PHE A 66 -7.95 -7.43 -13.91
CA PHE A 66 -7.86 -8.17 -15.19
C PHE A 66 -6.57 -7.89 -15.97
N GLY A 67 -5.65 -7.08 -15.45
CA GLY A 67 -4.39 -6.72 -16.09
C GLY A 67 -3.29 -7.79 -16.02
N CYS A 68 -3.63 -9.07 -15.92
CA CYS A 68 -2.64 -10.15 -15.69
C CYS A 68 -1.51 -10.15 -16.72
N PHE A 69 -1.82 -9.81 -17.97
CA PHE A 69 -0.88 -9.82 -19.09
C PHE A 69 0.00 -8.56 -19.18
N GLU A 70 -0.19 -7.59 -18.29
CA GLU A 70 0.63 -6.37 -18.26
C GLU A 70 2.07 -6.65 -17.81
N ASP A 71 2.29 -7.71 -17.02
CA ASP A 71 3.61 -8.23 -16.68
C ASP A 71 3.71 -9.71 -17.09
N THR A 72 4.48 -9.97 -18.15
CA THR A 72 4.62 -11.33 -18.69
C THR A 72 5.29 -12.28 -17.70
N GLU A 73 6.24 -11.82 -16.90
CA GLU A 73 6.94 -12.68 -15.94
C GLU A 73 6.01 -13.08 -14.79
N SER A 74 5.26 -12.12 -14.23
CA SER A 74 4.26 -12.42 -13.20
C SER A 74 3.14 -13.30 -13.75
N CYS A 75 2.70 -13.06 -14.98
CA CYS A 75 1.68 -13.85 -15.65
C CYS A 75 2.13 -15.31 -15.85
N VAL A 76 3.33 -15.54 -16.37
CA VAL A 76 3.84 -16.90 -16.58
C VAL A 76 4.10 -17.58 -15.24
N THR A 77 4.75 -16.88 -14.31
CA THR A 77 5.13 -17.44 -13.01
C THR A 77 3.91 -17.93 -12.29
N GLY A 78 2.88 -17.12 -12.16
CA GLY A 78 1.76 -17.59 -11.40
C GLY A 78 0.87 -18.59 -12.18
N LEU A 79 0.86 -18.60 -13.52
CA LEU A 79 0.01 -19.52 -14.28
C LEU A 79 0.49 -20.96 -14.07
N PHE A 80 1.82 -21.12 -14.01
CA PHE A 80 2.45 -22.42 -13.82
C PHE A 80 2.86 -22.70 -12.37
N CYS A 81 3.05 -21.66 -11.56
CA CYS A 81 3.53 -21.72 -10.18
C CYS A 81 2.90 -20.60 -9.31
N PRO A 82 1.58 -20.61 -9.09
CA PRO A 82 0.88 -19.56 -8.32
C PRO A 82 1.34 -19.52 -6.86
N CYS A 83 1.77 -20.65 -6.29
CA CYS A 83 2.30 -20.73 -4.93
C CYS A 83 3.63 -19.98 -4.75
N LEU A 84 4.50 -19.98 -5.78
CA LEU A 84 5.75 -19.22 -5.77
C LEU A 84 5.46 -17.72 -5.84
N LEU A 85 4.54 -17.31 -6.73
CA LEU A 85 4.13 -15.92 -6.87
C LEU A 85 3.50 -15.42 -5.56
N PHE A 86 2.62 -16.21 -4.94
CA PHE A 86 2.06 -15.90 -3.64
C PHE A 86 3.13 -15.80 -2.54
N GLY A 87 4.08 -16.73 -2.51
CA GLY A 87 5.19 -16.69 -1.56
C GLY A 87 6.03 -15.42 -1.68
N GLN A 88 6.32 -14.98 -2.92
CA GLN A 88 7.04 -13.73 -3.18
C GLN A 88 6.25 -12.51 -2.71
N ASN A 89 4.93 -12.49 -2.96
CA ASN A 89 4.05 -11.43 -2.47
C ASN A 89 4.12 -11.35 -0.93
N VAL A 90 4.02 -12.50 -0.25
CA VAL A 90 4.08 -12.56 1.21
C VAL A 90 5.41 -12.08 1.75
N GLU A 91 6.52 -12.56 1.20
CA GLU A 91 7.89 -12.14 1.56
C GLU A 91 8.08 -10.62 1.41
N THR A 92 7.47 -10.02 0.39
CA THR A 92 7.55 -8.57 0.16
C THR A 92 6.70 -7.77 1.14
N LEU A 93 5.53 -8.30 1.49
CA LEU A 93 4.58 -7.57 2.34
C LEU A 93 4.89 -7.71 3.82
N ARG A 94 5.29 -8.92 4.26
CA ARG A 94 5.39 -9.35 5.65
C ARG A 94 6.79 -9.87 5.95
N ASP A 95 7.45 -9.23 6.92
CA ASP A 95 8.80 -9.60 7.36
C ASP A 95 8.81 -10.81 8.32
N ASP A 96 7.65 -11.19 8.88
CA ASP A 96 7.52 -12.26 9.87
C ASP A 96 7.35 -13.66 9.25
N ILE A 97 7.03 -13.74 7.96
CA ILE A 97 6.72 -15.00 7.28
C ILE A 97 7.69 -15.21 6.12
N THR A 98 8.34 -16.36 6.11
CA THR A 98 9.26 -16.70 5.01
C THR A 98 8.48 -17.03 3.74
N ARG A 99 9.10 -16.76 2.58
CA ARG A 99 8.56 -17.15 1.27
C ARG A 99 8.17 -18.63 1.21
N ASN A 100 9.03 -19.50 1.74
CA ASN A 100 8.85 -20.94 1.64
C ASN A 100 7.65 -21.41 2.48
N ASP A 101 7.45 -20.85 3.66
CA ASP A 101 6.31 -21.20 4.53
C ASP A 101 4.98 -20.78 3.88
N ALA A 102 4.94 -19.57 3.32
CA ALA A 102 3.77 -19.08 2.58
C ALA A 102 3.51 -19.90 1.31
N CYS A 103 4.55 -20.21 0.55
CA CYS A 103 4.47 -21.02 -0.67
C CYS A 103 3.98 -22.44 -0.36
N PHE A 104 4.53 -23.09 0.67
CA PHE A 104 4.14 -24.46 1.03
C PHE A 104 2.68 -24.52 1.48
N CYS A 105 2.25 -23.58 2.32
CA CYS A 105 0.86 -23.47 2.76
C CYS A 105 -0.10 -23.31 1.55
N HIS A 106 0.22 -22.39 0.64
CA HIS A 106 -0.58 -22.14 -0.55
C HIS A 106 -0.60 -23.34 -1.50
N ALA A 107 0.55 -23.96 -1.76
CA ALA A 107 0.68 -25.14 -2.60
C ALA A 107 -0.13 -26.32 -2.04
N LEU A 108 -0.10 -26.54 -0.72
CA LEU A 108 -0.87 -27.61 -0.09
C LEU A 108 -2.38 -27.38 -0.20
N CYS A 109 -2.84 -26.16 0.10
CA CYS A 109 -4.27 -25.85 0.15
C CYS A 109 -4.92 -25.72 -1.23
N VAL A 110 -4.22 -25.13 -2.21
CA VAL A 110 -4.77 -24.87 -3.54
C VAL A 110 -4.38 -25.97 -4.53
N GLU A 111 -3.09 -26.14 -4.80
CA GLU A 111 -2.61 -27.10 -5.80
C GLU A 111 -2.84 -28.55 -5.34
N GLY A 112 -2.51 -28.85 -4.09
CA GLY A 112 -2.74 -30.16 -3.48
C GLY A 112 -4.23 -30.52 -3.46
N GLY A 113 -5.10 -29.56 -3.14
CA GLY A 113 -6.56 -29.72 -3.20
C GLY A 113 -7.06 -30.05 -4.60
N MET A 114 -6.59 -29.33 -5.63
CA MET A 114 -6.96 -29.57 -7.02
C MET A 114 -6.50 -30.95 -7.53
N VAL A 115 -5.29 -31.38 -7.17
CA VAL A 115 -4.79 -32.72 -7.52
C VAL A 115 -5.65 -33.80 -6.87
N ILE A 116 -5.96 -33.66 -5.58
CA ILE A 116 -6.84 -34.61 -4.89
C ILE A 116 -8.21 -34.64 -5.56
N ALA A 117 -8.83 -33.48 -5.81
CA ALA A 117 -10.11 -33.38 -6.50
C ALA A 117 -10.11 -34.09 -7.86
N ALA A 118 -9.10 -33.83 -8.68
CA ALA A 118 -8.94 -34.46 -10.00
C ALA A 118 -8.80 -35.98 -9.87
N THR A 119 -7.93 -36.47 -8.96
CA THR A 119 -7.77 -37.91 -8.74
C THR A 119 -9.09 -38.57 -8.32
N THR A 120 -9.86 -37.93 -7.43
CA THR A 120 -11.18 -38.44 -7.02
C THR A 120 -12.17 -38.55 -8.19
N LEU A 121 -12.09 -37.67 -9.19
CA LEU A 121 -12.92 -37.75 -10.40
C LEU A 121 -12.47 -38.85 -11.38
N PHE A 122 -11.16 -39.12 -11.49
CA PHE A 122 -10.64 -40.14 -12.41
C PHE A 122 -10.73 -41.57 -11.86
N PHE A 123 -10.65 -41.74 -10.54
CA PHE A 123 -10.77 -43.05 -9.91
C PHE A 123 -12.24 -43.35 -9.58
N HIS A 124 -12.96 -43.91 -10.56
CA HIS A 124 -14.37 -44.33 -10.47
C HIS A 124 -14.71 -45.42 -9.43
N GLY A 125 -13.77 -45.79 -8.55
CA GLY A 125 -13.94 -46.84 -7.53
C GLY A 125 -14.14 -46.31 -6.11
N ILE A 126 -14.28 -44.99 -5.93
CA ILE A 126 -14.45 -44.38 -4.61
C ILE A 126 -15.92 -44.47 -4.18
N ASP A 127 -16.14 -44.93 -2.95
CA ASP A 127 -17.47 -45.00 -2.35
C ASP A 127 -18.13 -43.61 -2.29
N PRO A 128 -19.45 -43.48 -2.57
CA PRO A 128 -20.15 -42.18 -2.56
C PRO A 128 -20.04 -41.41 -1.23
N GLN A 129 -19.95 -42.09 -0.09
CA GLN A 129 -19.75 -41.41 1.21
C GLN A 129 -18.34 -40.82 1.31
N THR A 130 -17.33 -41.54 0.82
CA THR A 130 -15.95 -41.05 0.77
C THR A 130 -15.82 -39.87 -0.20
N SER A 131 -16.47 -39.93 -1.37
CA SER A 131 -16.48 -38.82 -2.32
C SER A 131 -17.13 -37.57 -1.74
N PHE A 132 -18.22 -37.71 -0.98
CA PHE A 132 -18.87 -36.58 -0.32
C PHE A 132 -17.96 -35.94 0.72
N LEU A 133 -17.29 -36.75 1.56
CA LEU A 133 -16.38 -36.26 2.59
C LEU A 133 -15.13 -35.57 2.01
N ILE A 134 -14.59 -36.10 0.90
CA ILE A 134 -13.49 -35.47 0.16
C ILE A 134 -13.96 -34.12 -0.38
N GLY A 135 -15.15 -34.08 -1.01
CA GLY A 135 -15.73 -32.84 -1.53
C GLY A 135 -15.93 -31.77 -0.44
N GLU A 136 -16.48 -32.16 0.71
CA GLU A 136 -16.64 -31.27 1.86
C GLU A 136 -15.29 -30.72 2.34
N THR A 137 -14.30 -31.60 2.52
CA THR A 137 -12.95 -31.20 2.96
C THR A 137 -12.29 -30.23 1.97
N LEU A 138 -12.44 -30.47 0.66
CA LEU A 138 -11.88 -29.61 -0.38
C LEU A 138 -12.55 -28.23 -0.42
N VAL A 139 -13.88 -28.17 -0.25
CA VAL A 139 -14.61 -26.90 -0.17
C VAL A 139 -14.19 -26.11 1.06
N PHE A 140 -14.06 -26.76 2.22
CA PHE A 140 -13.57 -26.11 3.43
C PHE A 140 -12.12 -25.60 3.27
N ALA A 141 -11.22 -26.42 2.71
CA ALA A 141 -9.84 -26.04 2.46
C ALA A 141 -9.73 -24.85 1.48
N TRP A 142 -10.49 -24.89 0.38
CA TRP A 142 -10.58 -23.79 -0.59
C TRP A 142 -11.07 -22.50 0.06
N TRP A 143 -12.14 -22.59 0.87
CA TRP A 143 -12.71 -21.44 1.56
C TRP A 143 -11.73 -20.82 2.57
N LEU A 144 -11.05 -21.64 3.37
CA LEU A 144 -10.01 -21.18 4.30
C LEU A 144 -8.84 -20.51 3.56
N CYS A 145 -8.41 -21.08 2.42
CA CYS A 145 -7.38 -20.46 1.59
C CYS A 145 -7.84 -19.11 1.02
N GLY A 146 -9.08 -19.01 0.55
CA GLY A 146 -9.67 -17.75 0.07
C GLY A 146 -9.75 -16.68 1.17
N ILE A 147 -10.04 -17.06 2.42
CA ILE A 147 -9.95 -16.16 3.57
C ILE A 147 -8.52 -15.73 3.82
N TYR A 148 -7.58 -16.66 3.88
CA TYR A 148 -6.17 -16.37 4.15
C TYR A 148 -5.58 -15.40 3.11
N ASN A 149 -5.83 -15.64 1.82
CA ASN A 149 -5.42 -14.74 0.75
C ASN A 149 -6.15 -13.38 0.84
N GLY A 150 -7.45 -13.39 1.19
CA GLY A 150 -8.20 -12.16 1.43
C GLY A 150 -7.65 -11.32 2.60
N LEU A 151 -7.20 -11.95 3.68
CA LEU A 151 -6.52 -11.26 4.79
C LEU A 151 -5.18 -10.67 4.34
N PHE A 152 -4.45 -11.39 3.50
CA PHE A 152 -3.21 -10.89 2.90
C PHE A 152 -3.47 -9.65 2.04
N ARG A 153 -4.49 -9.68 1.17
CA ARG A 153 -4.94 -8.52 0.39
C ARG A 153 -5.33 -7.35 1.28
N GLN A 154 -6.02 -7.59 2.39
CA GLN A 154 -6.33 -6.54 3.37
C GLN A 154 -5.07 -5.96 4.04
N SER A 155 -4.09 -6.79 4.37
CA SER A 155 -2.80 -6.30 4.89
C SER A 155 -2.08 -5.42 3.87
N LEU A 156 -2.13 -5.78 2.59
CA LEU A 156 -1.57 -5.00 1.50
C LEU A 156 -2.29 -3.65 1.36
N GLN A 157 -3.62 -3.67 1.36
CA GLN A 157 -4.44 -2.45 1.32
C GLN A 157 -4.16 -1.53 2.51
N LYS A 158 -4.01 -2.08 3.71
CA LYS A 158 -3.66 -1.31 4.90
C LYS A 158 -2.25 -0.73 4.85
N LYS A 159 -1.28 -1.50 4.32
CA LYS A 159 0.13 -1.06 4.25
C LYS A 159 0.34 0.10 3.26
N TYR A 160 -0.37 0.07 2.14
CA TYR A 160 -0.23 1.05 1.06
C TYR A 160 -1.42 1.99 0.92
N HIS A 161 -2.31 2.01 1.91
CA HIS A 161 -3.47 2.91 1.95
C HIS A 161 -4.40 2.81 0.73
N LEU A 162 -4.49 1.60 0.17
CA LEU A 162 -5.26 1.34 -1.05
C LEU A 162 -6.74 1.14 -0.75
N LYS A 163 -7.57 1.55 -1.71
CA LYS A 163 -9.01 1.43 -1.67
C LYS A 163 -9.48 0.00 -1.49
N ASN A 164 -10.51 -0.14 -0.66
CA ASN A 164 -11.21 -1.41 -0.50
C ASN A 164 -11.83 -1.85 -1.84
N SER A 165 -11.56 -3.09 -2.24
CA SER A 165 -12.20 -3.66 -3.43
C SER A 165 -13.72 -3.77 -3.20
N PRO A 166 -14.55 -3.59 -4.25
CA PRO A 166 -16.01 -3.52 -4.12
C PRO A 166 -16.67 -4.84 -3.68
N CYS A 167 -15.95 -5.96 -3.73
CA CYS A 167 -16.41 -7.24 -3.19
C CYS A 167 -15.56 -7.66 -1.98
N HIS A 168 -16.19 -8.42 -1.07
CA HIS A 168 -15.50 -9.00 0.09
C HIS A 168 -14.19 -9.67 -0.37
N PRO A 169 -13.02 -9.40 0.25
CA PRO A 169 -11.71 -9.83 -0.23
C PRO A 169 -11.62 -11.33 -0.57
N CYS A 170 -12.36 -12.17 0.16
CA CYS A 170 -12.44 -13.60 -0.08
C CYS A 170 -13.06 -13.97 -1.44
N LEU A 171 -14.02 -13.18 -1.94
CA LEU A 171 -14.75 -13.49 -3.18
C LEU A 171 -13.86 -13.31 -4.42
N VAL A 172 -12.96 -12.31 -4.43
CA VAL A 172 -11.99 -12.14 -5.52
C VAL A 172 -11.10 -13.38 -5.62
N HIS A 173 -10.57 -13.87 -4.50
CA HIS A 173 -9.72 -15.07 -4.53
C HIS A 173 -10.52 -16.34 -4.82
N CYS A 174 -11.81 -16.42 -4.50
CA CYS A 174 -12.63 -17.57 -4.87
C CYS A 174 -12.89 -17.67 -6.39
N CYS A 175 -13.10 -16.56 -7.08
CA CYS A 175 -13.50 -16.58 -8.50
C CYS A 175 -12.39 -16.19 -9.47
N LEU A 176 -11.45 -15.36 -9.02
CA LEU A 176 -10.39 -14.74 -9.81
C LEU A 176 -9.04 -14.88 -9.09
N HIS A 177 -8.80 -16.03 -8.45
CA HIS A 177 -7.59 -16.32 -7.67
C HIS A 177 -6.31 -15.92 -8.41
N TRP A 178 -6.21 -16.39 -9.65
CA TRP A 178 -5.12 -16.13 -10.57
C TRP A 178 -4.86 -14.62 -10.78
N CYS A 179 -5.94 -13.91 -11.08
CA CYS A 179 -5.90 -12.50 -11.42
C CYS A 179 -5.58 -11.63 -10.21
N ALA A 180 -6.13 -11.97 -9.05
CA ALA A 180 -5.85 -11.30 -7.79
C ALA A 180 -4.37 -11.42 -7.40
N LEU A 181 -3.78 -12.61 -7.51
CA LEU A 181 -2.36 -12.83 -7.21
C LEU A 181 -1.45 -12.00 -8.12
N CYS A 182 -1.75 -11.97 -9.43
CA CYS A 182 -1.00 -11.15 -10.38
C CYS A 182 -1.15 -9.65 -10.08
N GLN A 183 -2.36 -9.20 -9.76
CA GLN A 183 -2.62 -7.80 -9.39
C GLN A 183 -1.79 -7.42 -8.16
N GLU A 184 -1.87 -8.19 -7.08
CA GLU A 184 -1.16 -7.93 -5.83
C GLU A 184 0.36 -7.92 -6.03
N HIS A 185 0.88 -8.83 -6.86
CA HIS A 185 2.30 -8.86 -7.17
C HIS A 185 2.77 -7.59 -7.90
N ARG A 186 2.02 -7.16 -8.93
CA ARG A 186 2.35 -5.94 -9.69
C ARG A 186 2.25 -4.70 -8.80
N GLU A 187 1.23 -4.63 -7.94
CA GLU A 187 1.08 -3.54 -6.99
C GLU A 187 2.29 -3.48 -6.05
N LEU A 188 2.68 -4.60 -5.44
CA LEU A 188 3.86 -4.66 -4.57
C LEU A 188 5.15 -4.24 -5.29
N LYS A 189 5.32 -4.67 -6.54
CA LYS A 189 6.48 -4.33 -7.38
C LYS A 189 6.54 -2.83 -7.66
N ASN A 190 5.42 -2.19 -7.97
CA ASN A 190 5.35 -0.74 -8.20
C ASN A 190 5.75 0.05 -6.94
N HIS A 191 5.19 -0.31 -5.78
CA HIS A 191 5.54 0.36 -4.52
C HIS A 191 7.00 0.13 -4.11
N LEU A 192 7.58 -1.03 -4.43
CA LEU A 192 9.01 -1.29 -4.24
C LEU A 192 9.89 -0.40 -5.12
N SER A 193 9.57 -0.27 -6.42
CA SER A 193 10.33 0.59 -7.33
C SER A 193 10.27 2.06 -6.91
N ASP A 194 9.10 2.54 -6.49
CA ASP A 194 8.92 3.92 -6.04
C ASP A 194 9.80 4.24 -4.81
N ASN A 195 9.92 3.29 -3.87
CA ASN A 195 10.80 3.42 -2.71
C ASN A 195 12.28 3.49 -3.11
N VAL A 196 12.71 2.69 -4.09
CA VAL A 196 14.10 2.69 -4.58
C VAL A 196 14.43 3.99 -5.31
N ASP A 197 13.52 4.50 -6.14
CA ASP A 197 13.71 5.75 -6.88
C ASP A 197 13.77 6.98 -5.95
N MET A 198 12.94 7.00 -4.89
CA MET A 198 13.05 8.01 -3.82
C MET A 198 14.42 7.98 -3.13
N GLN A 199 14.95 6.79 -2.84
CA GLN A 199 16.26 6.65 -2.19
C GLN A 199 17.41 7.14 -3.09
N MET A 200 17.34 6.90 -4.41
CA MET A 200 18.33 7.42 -5.36
C MET A 200 18.28 8.94 -5.51
N THR A 201 17.11 9.56 -5.30
CA THR A 201 16.93 11.01 -5.41
C THR A 201 17.40 11.77 -4.14
N LEU A 202 17.46 11.11 -2.97
CA LEU A 202 17.71 11.74 -1.67
C LEU A 202 19.21 11.89 -1.28
N LEU A 203 20.17 11.73 -2.19
CA LEU A 203 21.60 11.81 -1.82
C LEU A 203 22.43 12.73 -2.73
N LYS A 204 21.95 13.95 -2.97
CA LYS A 204 22.87 15.05 -3.31
C LYS A 204 22.93 16.05 -2.16
N PRO A 205 23.95 15.95 -1.27
CA PRO A 205 24.18 17.01 -0.30
C PRO A 205 24.40 18.33 -1.06
N PRO A 206 23.75 19.44 -0.65
CA PRO A 206 24.05 20.73 -1.20
C PRO A 206 25.55 21.02 -1.03
N PRO A 207 26.22 21.66 -2.00
CA PRO A 207 27.63 22.00 -1.87
C PRO A 207 27.83 22.77 -0.57
N VAL A 208 28.81 22.33 0.24
CA VAL A 208 29.11 22.92 1.55
C VAL A 208 29.29 24.42 1.38
N GLN A 209 28.32 25.21 1.86
CA GLN A 209 28.45 26.66 1.91
C GLN A 209 29.48 27.01 2.99
N VAL A 210 30.69 27.30 2.55
CA VAL A 210 31.74 27.85 3.42
C VAL A 210 31.38 29.30 3.71
N MET A 211 30.93 29.59 4.94
CA MET A 211 30.81 30.98 5.40
C MET A 211 32.21 31.51 5.71
N THR A 212 32.79 32.28 4.79
CA THR A 212 33.97 33.10 5.08
C THR A 212 33.54 34.37 5.79
N SER A 213 33.76 34.44 7.10
CA SER A 213 33.76 35.67 7.88
C SER A 213 35.07 36.41 7.62
N ASP A 214 35.10 37.28 6.62
CA ASP A 214 35.73 38.60 6.70
C ASP A 214 35.63 39.31 5.35
N GLY A 215 35.29 40.60 5.41
CA GLY A 215 34.96 41.40 4.24
C GLY A 215 36.13 41.56 3.28
N GLN A 216 36.04 40.93 2.12
CA GLN A 216 36.71 41.39 0.91
C GLN A 216 35.76 41.28 -0.29
N LYS A 217 35.86 42.31 -1.14
CA LYS A 217 34.89 42.76 -2.14
C LYS A 217 34.46 41.68 -3.13
N GLN A 218 33.19 41.75 -3.52
CA GLN A 218 32.60 41.07 -4.67
C GLN A 218 33.46 41.30 -5.93
N GLU A 219 33.84 40.21 -6.59
CA GLU A 219 34.13 40.21 -8.02
C GLU A 219 33.12 39.29 -8.70
N GLU A 220 32.40 39.87 -9.66
CA GLU A 220 31.34 39.27 -10.46
C GLU A 220 31.95 38.29 -11.48
N PRO A 221 31.43 37.06 -11.67
CA PRO A 221 31.96 36.17 -12.69
C PRO A 221 31.34 36.46 -14.06
N ALA A 222 32.21 36.68 -15.05
CA ALA A 222 31.87 36.89 -16.46
C ALA A 222 31.15 35.69 -17.10
N PRO A 223 30.33 35.88 -18.15
CA PRO A 223 29.48 34.82 -18.70
C PRO A 223 30.28 33.80 -19.53
N ALA A 224 29.88 32.54 -19.40
CA ALA A 224 30.49 31.39 -20.08
C ALA A 224 30.32 31.44 -21.61
N LEU A 225 31.40 31.15 -22.34
CA LEU A 225 31.41 30.86 -23.78
C LEU A 225 31.16 29.37 -24.05
N PRO A 226 30.48 29.00 -25.17
CA PRO A 226 30.22 27.61 -25.53
C PRO A 226 31.42 26.95 -26.25
N PRO A 227 31.47 25.60 -26.33
CA PRO A 227 32.66 24.88 -26.73
C PRO A 227 32.86 24.92 -28.24
N SER A 228 34.10 25.21 -28.67
CA SER A 228 34.55 25.06 -30.05
C SER A 228 35.34 23.77 -30.22
N THR A 229 35.12 23.16 -31.38
CA THR A 229 35.49 21.81 -31.81
C THR A 229 36.87 21.75 -32.51
N VAL A 230 37.63 20.65 -32.25
CA VAL A 230 38.47 19.83 -33.19
C VAL A 230 39.90 20.39 -33.54
N PRO A 231 40.95 19.63 -33.99
CA PRO A 231 41.27 18.16 -34.10
C PRO A 231 42.68 17.69 -33.60
N ASP A 232 42.91 16.36 -33.71
CA ASP A 232 44.13 15.59 -34.09
C ASP A 232 45.38 15.43 -33.19
N GLY A 233 45.88 14.18 -33.11
CA GLY A 233 47.34 13.92 -32.97
C GLY A 233 47.83 12.79 -32.04
N ASN A 234 47.73 11.54 -32.50
CA ASN A 234 48.67 10.39 -32.39
C ASN A 234 49.17 9.75 -31.06
N ASP A 235 49.17 8.40 -31.14
CA ASP A 235 50.11 7.38 -30.62
C ASP A 235 50.24 7.14 -29.10
N GLU A 236 49.72 6.00 -28.62
CA GLU A 236 50.50 4.76 -28.36
C GLU A 236 49.63 3.73 -27.58
N GLN A 237 49.55 2.48 -28.08
CA GLN A 237 49.09 1.32 -27.29
C GLN A 237 50.26 0.78 -26.45
N PRO A 238 49.97 0.12 -25.31
CA PRO A 238 50.45 -1.25 -25.20
C PRO A 238 49.42 -2.23 -24.64
N LYS A 239 49.40 -3.38 -25.34
CA LYS A 239 48.81 -4.67 -25.03
C LYS A 239 49.63 -5.37 -23.93
N LEU A 240 48.99 -5.97 -22.93
CA LEU A 240 49.61 -6.92 -21.99
C LEU A 240 48.55 -8.01 -21.68
N GLU A 241 48.45 -9.09 -22.46
CA GLU A 241 49.19 -10.36 -22.38
C GLU A 241 49.15 -11.03 -20.98
N LYS A 242 48.53 -12.21 -20.96
CA LYS A 242 48.32 -13.12 -19.82
C LYS A 242 49.54 -14.02 -19.63
N THR A 243 49.84 -14.46 -18.41
CA THR A 243 50.55 -15.74 -18.18
C THR A 243 50.16 -16.34 -16.80
N PRO A 244 50.01 -17.68 -16.68
CA PRO A 244 49.47 -18.34 -15.48
C PRO A 244 50.55 -18.92 -14.55
N ILE A 245 50.16 -19.20 -13.31
CA ILE A 245 50.71 -20.26 -12.43
C ILE A 245 49.53 -20.96 -11.76
#